data_AF-A0A935K1U5-F1
#
_entry.id   AF-A0A935K1U5-F1
#
_cell.length_a   1.000
_cell.length_b   1.000
_cell.length_c   1.000
_cell.angle_alpha   90.00
_cell.angle_beta   90.00
_cell.angle_gamma   90.00
#
_symmetry.space_group_name_H-M   'P 1'
#
loop_
_entity.id
_entity.type
_entity.pdbx_description
1 polymer ?
#
loop_
_entity_poly.entity_id
_entity_poly.type
_entity_poly.pdbx_seq_one_letter_code
_entity_poly.pdbx_strand_id
1 'polypeptide(L)'
;MCGEKPLNLSPLPAEAHTSGLIRALWKELGGSIGGQVRGGNVAPGSKLVAQHESPPLADAVRDINKFSNNVMARQVFLTIGNDSAPATAERSKQRISEWLNLRGLRFNELVLDNGSGLSRTERISADSLNRLLLDAWKNPVMPEFISSMPIVGIDGTMKKRLKDADAAGRAHIKTGTLDGVKTAAGYALDAQGWRYAITFFINHPRAQTGSAAR
;
A
#
# COMPACT_ATOMS: atom_id res chain seq x y z
N MET A 1 23.70 7.59 -20.78
CA MET A 1 23.39 6.32 -21.45
C MET A 1 22.24 6.56 -22.40
N CYS A 2 22.48 6.45 -23.71
CA CYS A 2 21.44 6.38 -24.73
C CYS A 2 21.05 4.90 -24.88
N GLY A 3 19.78 4.60 -24.68
CA GLY A 3 19.20 3.25 -24.79
C GLY A 3 17.68 3.38 -24.80
N GLU A 4 17.00 2.35 -25.28
CA GLU A 4 15.53 2.30 -25.25
C GLU A 4 15.03 2.50 -23.82
N LYS A 5 14.12 3.46 -23.66
CA LYS A 5 13.48 3.73 -22.37
C LYS A 5 12.03 3.26 -22.46
N PRO A 6 11.60 2.32 -21.61
CA PRO A 6 10.20 1.94 -21.55
C PRO A 6 9.37 3.12 -21.06
N LEU A 7 8.27 3.40 -21.76
CA LEU A 7 7.26 4.36 -21.34
C LEU A 7 6.00 3.59 -20.95
N ASN A 8 5.70 3.58 -19.65
CA ASN A 8 4.50 2.92 -19.13
C ASN A 8 3.36 3.93 -19.07
N LEU A 9 2.32 3.72 -19.88
CA LEU A 9 1.14 4.58 -19.95
C LEU A 9 -0.12 3.76 -19.67
N SER A 10 -1.10 4.41 -19.03
CA SER A 10 -2.49 3.94 -18.99
C SER A 10 -3.36 4.99 -19.70
N PRO A 11 -3.36 5.03 -21.05
CA PRO A 11 -3.95 6.14 -21.80
C PRO A 11 -5.48 6.10 -21.86
N LEU A 12 -6.09 4.95 -21.53
CA LEU A 12 -7.52 4.75 -21.62
C LEU A 12 -8.20 4.98 -20.25
N PRO A 13 -9.42 5.56 -20.24
CA PRO A 13 -10.29 5.52 -19.07
C PRO A 13 -10.55 4.08 -18.62
N ALA A 14 -10.77 3.87 -17.32
CA ALA A 14 -10.94 2.54 -16.74
C ALA A 14 -12.06 1.71 -17.42
N GLU A 15 -13.19 2.34 -17.76
CA GLU A 15 -14.32 1.68 -18.44
C GLU A 15 -13.95 1.25 -19.88
N ALA A 16 -13.25 2.11 -20.62
CA ALA A 16 -12.79 1.80 -21.98
C ALA A 16 -11.75 0.67 -21.98
N HIS A 17 -10.80 0.72 -21.04
CA HIS A 17 -9.79 -0.32 -20.89
C HIS A 17 -10.43 -1.69 -20.54
N THR A 18 -11.30 -1.71 -19.53
CA THR A 18 -11.92 -2.95 -19.03
C THR A 18 -12.85 -3.58 -20.07
N SER A 19 -13.70 -2.77 -20.72
CA SER A 19 -14.60 -3.25 -21.76
C SER A 19 -13.85 -3.77 -22.99
N GLY A 20 -12.78 -3.10 -23.40
CA GLY A 20 -11.90 -3.54 -24.49
C GLY A 20 -11.25 -4.89 -24.19
N LEU A 21 -10.68 -5.04 -22.98
CA LEU A 21 -10.03 -6.27 -22.55
C LEU A 21 -11.00 -7.46 -22.51
N ILE A 22 -12.17 -7.30 -21.88
CA ILE A 22 -13.19 -8.36 -21.80
C ILE A 22 -13.64 -8.79 -23.19
N ARG A 23 -13.89 -7.84 -24.10
CA ARG A 23 -14.33 -8.13 -25.46
C ARG A 23 -13.26 -8.85 -26.27
N ALA A 24 -11.99 -8.46 -26.13
CA ALA A 24 -10.88 -9.11 -26.79
C ALA A 24 -10.74 -10.57 -26.33
N LEU A 25 -10.68 -10.79 -25.00
CA LEU A 25 -10.56 -12.14 -24.43
C LEU A 25 -11.77 -13.02 -24.78
N TRP A 26 -13.00 -12.48 -24.72
CA TRP A 26 -14.19 -13.24 -25.09
C TRP A 26 -14.19 -13.67 -26.56
N LYS A 27 -13.70 -12.80 -27.46
CA LYS A 27 -13.56 -13.11 -28.88
C LYS A 27 -12.53 -14.22 -29.11
N GLU A 28 -11.40 -14.19 -28.41
CA GLU A 28 -10.38 -15.26 -28.48
C GLU A 28 -10.92 -16.61 -28.02
N LEU A 29 -11.85 -16.60 -27.06
CA LEU A 29 -12.55 -17.81 -26.59
C LEU A 29 -13.68 -18.28 -27.53
N GLY A 30 -13.86 -17.65 -28.70
CA GLY A 30 -14.90 -17.99 -29.69
C GLY A 30 -16.26 -17.34 -29.43
N GLY A 31 -16.36 -16.47 -28.44
CA GLY A 31 -17.58 -15.74 -28.11
C GLY A 31 -17.78 -14.48 -28.97
N SER A 32 -19.02 -13.99 -29.02
CA SER A 32 -19.35 -12.68 -29.60
C SER A 32 -20.25 -11.87 -28.68
N ILE A 33 -20.12 -10.53 -28.71
CA ILE A 33 -20.97 -9.58 -27.98
C ILE A 33 -21.53 -8.60 -29.03
N GLY A 34 -22.81 -8.75 -29.38
CA GLY A 34 -23.47 -7.89 -30.38
C GLY A 34 -23.96 -6.53 -29.85
N GLY A 35 -23.98 -6.35 -28.52
CA GLY A 35 -24.47 -5.13 -27.88
C GLY A 35 -23.40 -4.09 -27.55
N GLN A 36 -23.84 -2.96 -26.99
CA GLN A 36 -22.99 -1.91 -26.43
C GLN A 36 -22.74 -2.13 -24.94
N VAL A 37 -21.53 -1.83 -24.48
CA VAL A 37 -21.18 -1.84 -23.06
C VAL A 37 -21.62 -0.52 -22.43
N ARG A 38 -22.24 -0.58 -21.26
CA ARG A 38 -22.66 0.58 -20.47
C ARG A 38 -22.50 0.30 -18.98
N GLY A 39 -22.15 1.33 -18.20
CA GLY A 39 -22.26 1.28 -16.75
C GLY A 39 -23.72 1.08 -16.28
N GLY A 40 -23.90 0.39 -15.16
CA GLY A 40 -25.20 0.17 -14.54
C GLY A 40 -25.13 -0.76 -13.32
N ASN A 41 -26.25 -0.86 -12.60
CA ASN A 41 -26.39 -1.81 -11.49
C ASN A 41 -26.90 -3.17 -12.01
N VAL A 42 -26.54 -4.24 -11.31
CA VAL A 42 -27.05 -5.59 -11.60
C VAL A 42 -28.56 -5.61 -11.31
N ALA A 43 -29.37 -6.06 -12.27
CA ALA A 43 -30.82 -6.10 -12.11
C ALA A 43 -31.24 -7.17 -11.08
N PRO A 44 -32.29 -6.93 -10.27
CA PRO A 44 -32.84 -7.94 -9.38
C PRO A 44 -33.19 -9.23 -10.14
N GLY A 45 -32.89 -10.39 -9.55
CA GLY A 45 -33.13 -11.70 -10.18
C GLY A 45 -32.09 -12.12 -11.23
N SER A 46 -31.03 -11.33 -11.45
CA SER A 46 -29.90 -11.76 -12.29
C SER A 46 -29.22 -13.01 -11.72
N LYS A 47 -28.89 -13.98 -12.59
CA LYS A 47 -28.16 -15.19 -12.20
C LYS A 47 -26.66 -14.93 -12.19
N LEU A 48 -25.98 -15.27 -11.09
CA LEU A 48 -24.52 -15.27 -11.04
C LEU A 48 -23.97 -16.34 -11.99
N VAL A 49 -23.13 -15.91 -12.95
CA VAL A 49 -22.57 -16.79 -13.98
C VAL A 49 -21.13 -17.20 -13.64
N ALA A 50 -20.36 -16.29 -13.05
CA ALA A 50 -18.99 -16.53 -12.62
C ALA A 50 -18.63 -15.57 -11.49
N GLN A 51 -17.74 -16.03 -10.60
CA GLN A 51 -17.16 -15.24 -9.53
C GLN A 51 -15.66 -15.54 -9.50
N HIS A 52 -14.86 -14.50 -9.28
CA HIS A 52 -13.43 -14.61 -9.05
C HIS A 52 -13.11 -13.93 -7.73
N GLU A 53 -12.41 -14.63 -6.86
CA GLU A 53 -11.92 -14.10 -5.60
C GLU A 53 -10.44 -13.75 -5.74
N SER A 54 -10.07 -12.59 -5.20
CA SER A 54 -8.68 -12.17 -5.15
C SER A 54 -7.86 -13.06 -4.20
N PRO A 55 -6.53 -12.97 -4.22
CA PRO A 55 -5.71 -13.46 -3.12
C PRO A 55 -6.18 -12.88 -1.77
N PRO A 56 -5.89 -13.57 -0.65
CA PRO A 56 -6.16 -13.08 0.70
C PRO A 56 -5.56 -11.69 0.96
N LEU A 57 -6.16 -10.95 1.89
CA LEU A 57 -5.69 -9.61 2.26
C LEU A 57 -4.21 -9.59 2.70
N ALA A 58 -3.74 -10.64 3.38
CA ALA A 58 -2.34 -10.74 3.81
C ALA A 58 -1.37 -10.72 2.62
N ASP A 59 -1.70 -11.39 1.52
CA ASP A 59 -0.89 -11.40 0.30
C ASP A 59 -0.93 -10.04 -0.40
N ALA A 60 -2.10 -9.41 -0.46
CA ALA A 60 -2.23 -8.05 -0.99
C ALA A 60 -1.38 -7.04 -0.18
N VAL A 61 -1.41 -7.12 1.15
CA VAL A 61 -0.60 -6.26 2.05
C VAL A 61 0.90 -6.53 1.89
N ARG A 62 1.30 -7.80 1.72
CA ARG A 62 2.66 -8.18 1.37
C ARG A 62 3.12 -7.51 0.08
N ASP A 63 2.36 -7.61 -1.00
CA ASP A 63 2.76 -7.00 -2.27
C ASP A 63 2.78 -5.47 -2.18
N ILE A 64 1.82 -4.87 -1.47
CA ILE A 64 1.82 -3.44 -1.16
C ILE A 64 3.13 -3.05 -0.47
N ASN A 65 3.54 -3.78 0.57
CA ASN A 65 4.67 -3.40 1.40
C ASN A 65 6.01 -3.71 0.73
N LYS A 66 6.17 -4.90 0.12
CA LYS A 66 7.40 -5.32 -0.57
C LYS A 66 7.72 -4.44 -1.77
N PHE A 67 6.71 -4.09 -2.56
CA PHE A 67 6.88 -3.34 -3.81
C PHE A 67 6.48 -1.87 -3.72
N SER A 68 5.94 -1.43 -2.58
CA SER A 68 5.39 -0.08 -2.40
C SER A 68 4.32 0.27 -3.45
N ASN A 69 3.39 -0.66 -3.69
CA ASN A 69 2.39 -0.52 -4.75
C ASN A 69 1.26 0.44 -4.35
N ASN A 70 1.33 1.67 -4.88
CA ASN A 70 0.39 2.73 -4.55
C ASN A 70 -1.06 2.45 -5.01
N VAL A 71 -1.22 1.79 -6.16
CA VAL A 71 -2.55 1.47 -6.69
C VAL A 71 -3.25 0.48 -5.76
N MET A 72 -2.55 -0.59 -5.38
CA MET A 72 -3.09 -1.57 -4.43
C MET A 72 -3.38 -0.94 -3.07
N ALA A 73 -2.47 -0.11 -2.54
CA ALA A 73 -2.69 0.60 -1.28
C ALA A 73 -3.93 1.49 -1.31
N ARG A 74 -4.16 2.22 -2.42
CA ARG A 74 -5.35 3.04 -2.63
C ARG A 74 -6.63 2.19 -2.67
N GLN A 75 -6.60 1.03 -3.34
CA GLN A 75 -7.76 0.15 -3.41
C GLN A 75 -8.09 -0.42 -2.03
N VAL A 76 -7.10 -0.96 -1.30
CA VAL A 76 -7.30 -1.45 0.07
C VAL A 76 -7.84 -0.33 0.96
N PHE A 77 -7.27 0.88 0.88
CA PHE A 77 -7.79 2.04 1.61
C PHE A 77 -9.27 2.30 1.31
N LEU A 78 -9.67 2.31 0.04
CA LEU A 78 -11.08 2.50 -0.34
C LEU A 78 -11.96 1.36 0.19
N THR A 79 -11.48 0.11 0.18
CA THR A 79 -12.28 -1.03 0.70
C THR A 79 -12.60 -0.90 2.19
N ILE A 80 -11.79 -0.18 2.99
CA ILE A 80 -12.09 0.10 4.40
C ILE A 80 -13.37 0.93 4.56
N GLY A 81 -13.64 1.84 3.62
CA GLY A 81 -14.86 2.63 3.58
C GLY A 81 -16.01 1.97 2.83
N ASN A 82 -15.86 0.71 2.41
CA ASN A 82 -16.91 -0.02 1.70
C ASN A 82 -17.96 -0.54 2.68
N ASP A 83 -19.22 -0.24 2.39
CA ASP A 83 -20.37 -0.67 3.16
C ASP A 83 -21.51 -0.91 2.15
N SER A 84 -22.77 -0.67 2.54
CA SER A 84 -23.95 -0.75 1.68
C SER A 84 -23.98 0.30 0.55
N ALA A 85 -22.96 1.15 0.44
CA ALA A 85 -22.80 2.18 -0.59
C ALA A 85 -21.36 2.16 -1.15
N PRO A 86 -21.15 2.63 -2.41
CA PRO A 86 -19.83 2.58 -3.05
C PRO A 86 -18.73 3.27 -2.25
N ALA A 87 -17.60 2.63 -1.98
CA ALA A 87 -16.51 3.21 -1.20
C ALA A 87 -16.12 4.66 -1.58
N THR A 88 -15.92 5.53 -0.58
CA THR A 88 -15.36 6.88 -0.76
C THR A 88 -14.14 7.08 0.11
N ALA A 89 -13.29 8.04 -0.27
CA ALA A 89 -12.11 8.37 0.51
C ALA A 89 -12.48 8.91 1.89
N GLU A 90 -13.51 9.74 1.96
CA GLU A 90 -14.01 10.37 3.18
C GLU A 90 -14.48 9.32 4.19
N ARG A 91 -15.26 8.32 3.73
CA ARG A 91 -15.68 7.20 4.58
C ARG A 91 -14.51 6.37 5.05
N SER A 92 -13.55 6.11 4.18
CA SER A 92 -12.35 5.35 4.54
C SER A 92 -11.54 6.08 5.63
N LYS A 93 -11.37 7.41 5.51
CA LYS A 93 -10.73 8.26 6.54
C LYS A 93 -11.49 8.19 7.87
N GLN A 94 -12.82 8.30 7.82
CA GLN A 94 -13.67 8.24 9.00
C GLN A 94 -13.52 6.89 9.72
N ARG A 95 -13.62 5.78 9.00
CA ARG A 95 -13.47 4.42 9.56
C ARG A 95 -12.09 4.20 10.20
N ILE A 96 -11.03 4.70 9.57
CA ILE A 96 -9.67 4.64 10.14
C ILE A 96 -9.58 5.48 11.42
N SER A 97 -10.16 6.68 11.43
CA SER A 97 -10.20 7.55 12.62
C SER A 97 -10.95 6.89 13.78
N GLU A 98 -12.12 6.30 13.50
CA GLU A 98 -12.89 5.53 14.48
C GLU A 98 -12.09 4.34 15.03
N TRP A 99 -11.44 3.58 14.15
CA TRP A 99 -10.60 2.44 14.53
C TRP A 99 -9.41 2.85 15.43
N LEU A 100 -8.71 3.94 15.08
CA LEU A 100 -7.65 4.51 15.92
C LEU A 100 -8.20 4.93 17.29
N ASN A 101 -9.38 5.55 17.29
CA ASN A 101 -10.02 6.02 18.52
C ASN A 101 -10.39 4.87 19.47
N LEU A 102 -10.92 3.77 18.92
CA LEU A 102 -11.24 2.56 19.68
C LEU A 102 -10.00 1.92 20.33
N ARG A 103 -8.82 2.13 19.74
CA ARG A 103 -7.53 1.66 20.27
C ARG A 103 -6.86 2.62 21.24
N GLY A 104 -7.49 3.75 21.55
CA GLY A 104 -6.86 4.79 22.38
C GLY A 104 -5.72 5.53 21.68
N LEU A 105 -5.56 5.36 20.36
CA LEU A 105 -4.57 6.06 19.55
C LEU A 105 -5.17 7.40 19.07
N ARG A 106 -4.82 8.48 19.76
CA ARG A 106 -5.25 9.85 19.41
C ARG A 106 -4.15 10.54 18.63
N PHE A 107 -4.30 10.60 17.30
CA PHE A 107 -3.34 11.23 16.38
C PHE A 107 -3.97 12.48 15.76
N ASN A 108 -4.10 13.55 16.55
CA ASN A 108 -4.81 14.77 16.13
C ASN A 108 -4.15 15.47 14.93
N GLU A 109 -2.86 15.22 14.70
CA GLU A 109 -2.08 15.72 13.57
C GLU A 109 -2.20 14.86 12.30
N LEU A 110 -2.87 13.71 12.38
CA LEU A 110 -3.00 12.79 11.26
C LEU A 110 -3.85 13.40 10.14
N VAL A 111 -3.25 13.52 8.95
CA VAL A 111 -3.94 13.85 7.72
C VAL A 111 -3.82 12.67 6.77
N LEU A 112 -4.94 12.00 6.50
CA LEU A 112 -5.06 10.94 5.51
C LEU A 112 -5.77 11.47 4.28
N ASP A 113 -5.20 11.23 3.10
CA ASP A 113 -5.80 11.63 1.83
C ASP A 113 -6.17 10.40 1.01
N ASN A 114 -5.15 9.65 0.60
CA ASN A 114 -5.34 8.59 -0.37
C ASN A 114 -4.91 7.19 0.08
N GLY A 115 -4.19 7.08 1.19
CA GLY A 115 -3.78 5.80 1.78
C GLY A 115 -2.53 5.18 1.13
N SER A 116 -2.00 5.80 0.07
CA SER A 116 -0.77 5.34 -0.60
C SER A 116 0.49 6.10 -0.17
N GLY A 117 0.35 7.27 0.47
CA GLY A 117 1.49 8.13 0.81
C GLY A 117 1.94 9.03 -0.35
N LEU A 118 1.20 9.08 -1.46
CA LEU A 118 1.50 9.96 -2.60
C LEU A 118 1.07 11.40 -2.40
N SER A 119 0.20 11.68 -1.42
CA SER A 119 -0.32 13.02 -1.24
C SER A 119 0.73 13.93 -0.60
N ARG A 120 0.85 15.16 -1.10
CA ARG A 120 1.72 16.19 -0.51
C ARG A 120 1.16 16.77 0.79
N THR A 121 -0.10 16.49 1.10
CA THR A 121 -0.80 17.02 2.28
C THR A 121 -0.91 15.99 3.40
N GLU A 122 -0.57 14.72 3.14
CA GLU A 122 -0.56 13.66 4.15
C GLU A 122 0.45 13.97 5.26
N ARG A 123 0.04 13.74 6.52
CA ARG A 123 0.84 14.09 7.71
C ARG A 123 0.61 13.06 8.81
N ILE A 124 1.69 12.71 9.49
CA ILE A 124 1.70 11.96 10.75
C ILE A 124 3.01 12.30 11.47
N SER A 125 3.03 12.33 12.80
CA SER A 125 4.28 12.48 13.55
C SER A 125 5.06 11.16 13.61
N ALA A 126 6.38 11.23 13.82
CA ALA A 126 7.20 10.04 14.02
C ALA A 126 6.77 9.27 15.27
N ASP A 127 6.38 9.98 16.34
CA ASP A 127 5.87 9.38 17.58
C ASP A 127 4.56 8.61 17.32
N SER A 128 3.56 9.23 16.70
CA SER A 128 2.28 8.57 16.38
C SER A 128 2.46 7.34 15.50
N LEU A 129 3.32 7.41 14.48
CA LEU A 129 3.61 6.23 13.65
C LEU A 129 4.32 5.14 14.46
N ASN A 130 5.24 5.49 15.36
CA ASN A 130 5.91 4.51 16.21
C ASN A 130 4.94 3.88 17.22
N ARG A 131 4.01 4.65 17.77
CA ARG A 131 2.92 4.14 18.63
C ARG A 131 2.00 3.19 17.88
N LEU A 132 1.69 3.47 16.60
CA LEU A 132 0.94 2.56 15.75
C LEU A 132 1.71 1.25 15.50
N LEU A 133 3.03 1.30 15.29
CA LEU A 133 3.86 0.09 15.19
C LEU A 133 3.85 -0.71 16.51
N LEU A 134 4.03 -0.05 17.65
CA LEU A 134 3.99 -0.71 18.96
C LEU A 134 2.62 -1.36 19.26
N ASP A 135 1.53 -0.75 18.80
CA ASP A 135 0.19 -1.30 18.89
C ASP A 135 -0.01 -2.49 17.93
N ALA A 136 0.48 -2.38 16.69
CA ALA A 136 0.46 -3.47 15.71
C ALA A 136 1.26 -4.69 16.17
N TRP A 137 2.38 -4.49 16.89
CA TRP A 137 3.18 -5.57 17.47
C TRP A 137 2.40 -6.46 18.45
N LYS A 138 1.41 -5.88 19.16
CA LYS A 138 0.59 -6.59 20.15
C LYS A 138 -0.64 -7.28 19.54
N ASN A 139 -0.87 -7.12 18.24
CA ASN A 139 -2.06 -7.59 17.56
C ASN A 139 -1.91 -9.06 17.11
N PRO A 140 -2.99 -9.89 17.16
CA PRO A 140 -2.97 -11.23 16.58
C PRO A 140 -2.47 -11.33 15.13
N VAL A 141 -2.72 -10.31 14.28
CA VAL A 141 -2.25 -10.30 12.87
C VAL A 141 -0.83 -9.75 12.70
N MET A 142 -0.10 -9.58 13.79
CA MET A 142 1.29 -9.09 13.78
C MET A 142 2.21 -9.91 12.87
N PRO A 143 2.20 -11.27 12.88
CA PRO A 143 3.12 -12.05 12.06
C PRO A 143 2.99 -11.75 10.56
N GLU A 144 1.76 -11.60 10.08
CA GLU A 144 1.44 -11.24 8.69
C GLU A 144 1.88 -9.81 8.40
N PHE A 145 1.61 -8.87 9.31
CA PHE A 145 2.01 -7.47 9.13
C PHE A 145 3.52 -7.31 9.04
N ILE A 146 4.29 -7.98 9.89
CA ILE A 146 5.75 -7.82 9.90
C ILE A 146 6.40 -8.54 8.73
N SER A 147 5.97 -9.76 8.42
CA SER A 147 6.48 -10.50 7.26
C SER A 147 6.17 -9.81 5.93
N SER A 148 5.11 -9.00 5.88
CA SER A 148 4.79 -8.17 4.71
C SER A 148 5.84 -7.08 4.42
N MET A 149 6.55 -6.58 5.44
CA MET A 149 7.52 -5.48 5.26
C MET A 149 8.83 -5.96 4.61
N PRO A 150 9.47 -5.14 3.77
CA PRO A 150 10.80 -5.45 3.22
C PRO A 150 11.83 -5.78 4.30
N ILE A 151 12.61 -6.83 4.09
CA ILE A 151 13.73 -7.21 4.97
C ILE A 151 15.00 -6.53 4.47
N VAL A 152 15.70 -5.86 5.38
CA VAL A 152 16.93 -5.13 5.08
C VAL A 152 17.98 -6.05 4.46
N GLY A 153 18.52 -5.65 3.30
CA GLY A 153 19.54 -6.39 2.57
C GLY A 153 19.04 -7.64 1.83
N ILE A 154 17.74 -7.98 1.92
CA ILE A 154 17.22 -9.27 1.40
C ILE A 154 16.17 -9.05 0.31
N ASP A 155 15.10 -8.29 0.57
CA ASP A 155 13.98 -8.19 -0.38
C ASP A 155 13.29 -6.81 -0.44
N GLY A 156 12.31 -6.72 -1.34
CA GLY A 156 11.52 -5.52 -1.57
C GLY A 156 12.36 -4.27 -1.83
N THR A 157 11.87 -3.12 -1.34
CA THR A 157 12.56 -1.83 -1.48
C THR A 157 13.86 -1.71 -0.66
N MET A 158 14.14 -2.68 0.22
CA MET A 158 15.34 -2.72 1.05
C MET A 158 16.41 -3.72 0.56
N LYS A 159 16.14 -4.49 -0.51
CA LYS A 159 17.02 -5.53 -1.05
C LYS A 159 18.49 -5.12 -1.25
N LYS A 160 18.72 -3.86 -1.65
CA LYS A 160 20.06 -3.32 -1.93
C LYS A 160 20.56 -2.33 -0.87
N ARG A 161 19.80 -2.11 0.21
CA ARG A 161 20.10 -1.09 1.24
C ARG A 161 20.63 -1.76 2.50
N LEU A 162 21.70 -1.18 3.06
CA LEU A 162 22.33 -1.65 4.31
C LEU A 162 22.67 -3.15 4.29
N LYS A 163 23.05 -3.67 3.13
CA LYS A 163 23.31 -5.11 2.93
C LYS A 163 24.49 -5.62 3.77
N ASP A 164 25.49 -4.76 3.97
CA ASP A 164 26.71 -5.09 4.70
C ASP A 164 26.71 -4.53 6.14
N ALA A 165 25.56 -4.02 6.60
CA ALA A 165 25.39 -3.53 7.96
C ALA A 165 24.83 -4.63 8.88
N ASP A 166 25.05 -4.51 10.18
CA ASP A 166 24.54 -5.45 11.19
C ASP A 166 23.01 -5.62 11.16
N ALA A 167 22.29 -4.64 10.60
CA ALA A 167 20.85 -4.66 10.44
C ALA A 167 20.36 -5.60 9.31
N ALA A 168 21.24 -6.08 8.42
CA ALA A 168 20.88 -6.98 7.33
C ALA A 168 20.23 -8.27 7.84
N GLY A 169 19.07 -8.64 7.30
CA GLY A 169 18.28 -9.78 7.76
C GLY A 169 17.65 -9.62 9.16
N ARG A 170 17.92 -8.52 9.86
CA ARG A 170 17.47 -8.28 11.24
C ARG A 170 16.46 -7.15 11.38
N ALA A 171 16.18 -6.43 10.29
CA ALA A 171 15.18 -5.36 10.28
C ALA A 171 14.15 -5.54 9.16
N HIS A 172 12.90 -5.22 9.48
CA HIS A 172 11.73 -5.22 8.61
C HIS A 172 11.26 -3.78 8.48
N ILE A 173 11.48 -3.15 7.31
CA ILE A 173 11.33 -1.70 7.12
C ILE A 173 10.49 -1.41 5.89
N LYS A 174 9.40 -0.67 6.09
CA LYS A 174 8.71 0.02 5.00
C LYS A 174 9.38 1.36 4.72
N THR A 175 9.72 1.58 3.46
CA THR A 175 10.31 2.84 2.99
C THR A 175 9.25 3.77 2.39
N GLY A 176 9.47 5.08 2.48
CA GLY A 176 8.79 6.09 1.68
C GLY A 176 9.79 6.99 0.97
N THR A 177 9.50 7.34 -0.29
CA THR A 177 10.31 8.28 -1.06
C THR A 177 9.40 9.09 -1.97
N LEU A 178 9.44 10.41 -1.80
CA LEU A 178 8.90 11.40 -2.72
C LEU A 178 9.97 12.44 -2.98
N ASP A 179 9.74 13.34 -3.93
CA ASP A 179 10.66 14.46 -4.09
C ASP A 179 10.68 15.34 -2.82
N GLY A 180 11.85 15.52 -2.22
CA GLY A 180 12.05 16.23 -0.96
C GLY A 180 11.74 15.42 0.30
N VAL A 181 11.45 14.11 0.19
CA VAL A 181 11.05 13.26 1.33
C VAL A 181 11.76 11.89 1.30
N LYS A 182 12.37 11.50 2.42
CA LYS A 182 12.77 10.12 2.70
C LYS A 182 12.23 9.68 4.05
N THR A 183 11.58 8.53 4.09
CA THR A 183 11.07 7.94 5.32
C THR A 183 11.40 6.46 5.43
N ALA A 184 11.52 5.98 6.65
CA ALA A 184 11.66 4.57 6.98
C ALA A 184 10.92 4.30 8.29
N ALA A 185 10.11 3.26 8.33
CA ALA A 185 9.41 2.84 9.54
C ALA A 185 9.28 1.31 9.59
N GLY A 186 9.37 0.74 10.77
CA GLY A 186 9.23 -0.71 10.96
C GLY A 186 9.92 -1.20 12.23
N TYR A 187 10.47 -2.41 12.17
CA TYR A 187 11.06 -3.08 13.33
C TYR A 187 12.51 -3.48 13.07
N ALA A 188 13.36 -3.34 14.09
CA ALA A 188 14.75 -3.80 14.06
C ALA A 188 15.03 -4.68 15.28
N LEU A 189 15.81 -5.73 15.07
CA LEU A 189 16.32 -6.61 16.11
C LEU A 189 17.79 -6.25 16.40
N ASP A 190 18.11 -5.98 17.66
CA ASP A 190 19.49 -5.75 18.08
C ASP A 190 20.29 -7.06 18.22
N ALA A 191 21.57 -6.94 18.60
CA ALA A 191 22.45 -8.09 18.79
C ALA A 191 22.08 -8.96 20.02
N GLN A 192 21.31 -8.41 20.96
CA GLN A 192 20.86 -9.07 22.19
C GLN A 192 19.48 -9.73 22.02
N GLY A 193 18.82 -9.54 20.87
CA GLY A 193 17.51 -10.09 20.58
C GLY A 193 16.33 -9.20 21.00
N TRP A 194 16.59 -7.96 21.44
CA TRP A 194 15.54 -6.97 21.68
C TRP A 194 15.04 -6.40 20.36
N ARG A 195 13.72 -6.27 20.26
CA ARG A 195 13.07 -5.71 19.10
C ARG A 195 12.57 -4.30 19.37
N TYR A 196 12.92 -3.40 18.47
CA TYR A 196 12.59 -1.99 18.54
C TYR A 196 11.68 -1.60 17.38
N ALA A 197 10.63 -0.83 17.67
CA ALA A 197 9.92 -0.07 16.65
C ALA A 197 10.71 1.21 16.34
N ILE A 198 10.97 1.46 15.07
CA ILE A 198 11.75 2.60 14.60
C ILE A 198 10.98 3.38 13.54
N THR A 199 11.09 4.71 13.59
CA THR A 199 10.51 5.62 12.61
C THR A 199 11.45 6.79 12.35
N PHE A 200 11.70 7.08 11.07
CA PHE A 200 12.56 8.17 10.61
C PHE A 200 11.87 8.94 9.49
N PHE A 201 11.81 10.27 9.63
CA PHE A 201 11.32 11.18 8.59
C PHE A 201 12.38 12.23 8.26
N ILE A 202 12.66 12.40 6.97
CA ILE A 202 13.50 13.47 6.44
C ILE A 202 12.68 14.21 5.41
N ASN A 203 12.29 15.44 5.74
CA ASN A 203 11.58 16.37 4.84
C ASN A 203 12.52 17.54 4.55
N HIS A 204 13.11 17.57 3.37
CA HIS A 204 14.05 18.62 2.97
C HIS A 204 14.23 18.61 1.44
N PRO A 205 14.40 19.76 0.75
CA PRO A 205 14.69 19.79 -0.69
C PRO A 205 15.91 18.95 -1.13
N ARG A 206 16.79 18.63 -0.18
CA ARG A 206 17.98 17.77 -0.36
C ARG A 206 17.84 16.40 0.31
N ALA A 207 16.63 15.92 0.62
CA ALA A 207 16.43 14.62 1.28
C ALA A 207 17.06 13.46 0.47
N GLN A 208 17.11 13.59 -0.85
CA GLN A 208 17.75 12.64 -1.76
C GLN A 208 19.26 12.52 -1.54
N THR A 209 19.93 13.61 -1.17
CA THR A 209 21.37 13.64 -0.89
C THR A 209 21.73 13.17 0.51
N GLY A 210 20.74 12.94 1.39
CA GLY A 210 20.96 12.19 2.62
C GLY A 210 21.41 10.78 2.25
N SER A 211 22.72 10.53 2.36
CA SER A 211 23.33 9.22 2.16
C SER A 211 22.80 8.23 3.20
N ALA A 212 22.95 6.93 2.94
CA ALA A 212 22.83 5.94 4.00
C ALA A 212 23.76 6.39 5.14
N ALA A 213 23.22 6.56 6.35
CA ALA A 213 24.06 6.57 7.53
C ALA A 213 24.82 5.24 7.49
N ARG A 214 26.16 5.32 7.44
CA ARG A 214 27.02 4.15 7.56
C ARG A 214 26.88 3.56 8.94
#